data_AF-A0AAN8WE80-F1
#
_entry.id   AF-A0AAN8WE80-F1
#
_cell.length_a   1.000
_cell.length_b   1.000
_cell.length_c   1.000
_cell.angle_alpha   90.00
_cell.angle_beta   90.00
_cell.angle_gamma   90.00
#
_symmetry.space_group_name_H-M   'P 1'
#
loop_
_entity.id
_entity.type
_entity.pdbx_description
1 polymer ?
#
loop_
_entity_poly.entity_id
_entity_poly.type
_entity_poly.pdbx_seq_one_letter_code
_entity_poly.pdbx_strand_id
1 'polypeptide(L)'
;MIAKRRRIEENLKIESVPTYDGDCSSERDLKLVSGSLYLPKENELKPKGDDSHFICQKEGVIGVADGVGGWALKGIDAGEYARRLMKNCYVAVKKGEIDLKRVLGEAYAYTKVAGSSTACLLSLSDSKLHAINVGDSGFMVLRRGRVVYQSPLQQHRFNHPYQLGNSNASDTPSCAQELEFQTRAGDIIVMATDGLLDNVFPWEVELAVWYRLWVHEQDGDDLIPEEIAYDLAEIAMYNSLDHFAETPFSIAAKQAGKERRGGKVDDITVIVSFVI
;
A
#
# COMPACT_ATOMS: atom_id res chain seq x y z
N MET A 1 -29.39 34.18 15.97
CA MET A 1 -29.58 33.20 17.06
C MET A 1 -28.22 32.64 17.45
N ILE A 2 -27.59 33.34 18.40
CA ILE A 2 -26.30 33.04 19.01
C ILE A 2 -26.64 32.39 20.35
N ALA A 3 -26.50 31.07 20.47
CA ALA A 3 -26.40 30.33 21.74
C ALA A 3 -26.50 28.82 21.49
N LYS A 4 -25.36 28.17 21.20
CA LYS A 4 -25.10 26.76 21.56
C LYS A 4 -23.63 26.35 21.29
N ARG A 5 -22.69 27.25 21.58
CA ARG A 5 -21.23 27.03 21.40
C ARG A 5 -20.43 27.14 22.72
N ARG A 6 -21.06 26.85 23.86
CA ARG A 6 -20.41 26.89 25.18
C ARG A 6 -20.99 25.78 26.06
N ARG A 7 -20.43 24.56 25.98
CA ARG A 7 -20.38 23.59 27.10
C ARG A 7 -19.67 22.25 26.80
N ILE A 8 -18.60 22.25 26.01
CA ILE A 8 -17.69 21.08 25.91
C ILE A 8 -16.24 21.58 25.83
N GLU A 9 -15.82 22.42 26.79
CA GLU A 9 -14.42 22.89 26.90
C GLU A 9 -13.87 22.82 28.33
N GLU A 10 -14.55 22.16 29.27
CA GLU A 10 -14.04 21.98 30.63
C GLU A 10 -14.11 20.50 31.03
N ASN A 11 -12.93 19.94 31.32
CA ASN A 11 -12.63 18.58 31.81
C ASN A 11 -12.20 17.50 30.81
N LEU A 12 -11.28 17.84 29.91
CA LEU A 12 -10.23 16.88 29.50
C LEU A 12 -8.90 17.41 30.02
N LYS A 13 -8.55 17.02 31.25
CA LYS A 13 -7.15 17.05 31.67
C LYS A 13 -6.43 16.08 30.74
N ILE A 14 -5.61 16.63 29.84
CA ILE A 14 -4.62 15.85 29.10
C ILE A 14 -3.61 15.40 30.15
N GLU A 15 -3.82 14.21 30.71
CA GLU A 15 -2.78 13.54 31.47
C GLU A 15 -1.62 13.27 30.50
N SER A 16 -0.43 13.72 30.88
CA SER A 16 0.79 13.55 30.12
C SER A 16 0.99 12.07 29.81
N VAL A 17 1.05 11.75 28.51
CA VAL A 17 1.47 10.44 28.00
C VAL A 17 2.81 10.09 28.64
N PRO A 18 2.98 8.87 29.21
CA PRO A 18 4.27 8.47 29.74
C PRO A 18 5.30 8.47 28.61
N THR A 19 6.30 9.33 28.71
CA THR A 19 7.47 9.31 27.84
C THR A 19 8.34 8.13 28.25
N TYR A 20 8.28 7.04 27.49
CA TYR A 20 9.34 6.05 27.49
C TYR A 20 10.57 6.65 26.79
N ASP A 21 11.36 7.40 27.54
CA ASP A 21 12.75 7.67 27.18
C ASP A 21 13.56 6.43 27.54
N GLY A 22 13.51 5.44 26.64
CA GLY A 22 14.36 4.27 26.66
C GLY A 22 15.78 4.66 26.26
N ASP A 23 16.68 4.59 27.23
CA ASP A 23 18.11 4.87 27.14
C ASP A 23 18.84 4.00 26.09
N CYS A 24 19.89 4.60 25.52
CA CYS A 24 20.74 4.13 24.44
C CYS A 24 21.39 2.76 24.71
N SER A 25 21.14 1.75 23.86
CA SER A 25 22.01 0.57 23.78
C SER A 25 21.87 -0.20 22.44
N SER A 26 22.97 -0.21 21.68
CA SER A 26 23.25 -0.96 20.43
C SER A 26 22.19 -0.85 19.32
N GLU A 27 22.54 -0.25 18.18
CA GLU A 27 21.72 -0.32 16.95
C GLU A 27 21.46 -1.79 16.62
N ARG A 28 20.30 -2.29 17.04
CA ARG A 28 19.76 -3.55 16.54
C ARG A 28 19.23 -3.24 15.15
N ASP A 29 19.64 -4.03 14.16
CA ASP A 29 19.10 -3.94 12.81
C ASP A 29 17.57 -4.03 12.89
N LEU A 30 16.89 -2.98 12.42
CA LEU A 30 15.43 -2.95 12.41
C LEU A 30 14.91 -4.04 11.45
N LYS A 31 13.76 -4.61 11.78
CA LYS A 31 13.14 -5.66 10.98
C LYS A 31 11.72 -5.29 10.61
N LEU A 32 11.25 -5.86 9.50
CA LEU A 32 9.86 -5.83 9.12
C LEU A 32 9.16 -7.09 9.61
N VAL A 33 8.08 -6.92 10.36
CA VAL A 33 7.08 -7.97 10.59
C VAL A 33 5.86 -7.60 9.79
N SER A 34 5.62 -8.34 8.71
CA SER A 34 4.58 -8.01 7.73
C SER A 34 3.43 -8.99 7.70
N GLY A 35 2.25 -8.47 7.42
CA GLY A 35 1.00 -9.21 7.18
C GLY A 35 0.24 -8.57 6.04
N SER A 36 -0.70 -9.29 5.43
CA SER A 36 -1.41 -8.81 4.25
C SER A 36 -2.81 -9.35 4.13
N LEU A 37 -3.64 -8.61 3.40
CA LEU A 37 -4.93 -9.07 2.90
C LEU A 37 -5.04 -8.77 1.41
N TYR A 38 -5.66 -9.70 0.69
CA TYR A 38 -6.04 -9.53 -0.70
C TYR A 38 -7.54 -9.85 -0.88
N LEU A 39 -8.30 -8.89 -1.38
CA LEU A 39 -9.70 -9.03 -1.75
C LEU A 39 -9.84 -8.83 -3.27
N PRO A 40 -10.06 -9.91 -4.04
CA PRO A 40 -10.28 -9.76 -5.48
C PRO A 40 -11.64 -9.11 -5.75
N LYS A 41 -11.72 -8.28 -6.78
CA LYS A 41 -12.98 -7.78 -7.34
C LYS A 41 -13.86 -8.95 -7.75
N GLU A 42 -15.12 -8.91 -7.35
CA GLU A 42 -16.09 -9.97 -7.70
C GLU A 42 -16.22 -10.13 -9.22
N ASN A 43 -15.74 -11.27 -9.72
CA ASN A 43 -15.85 -11.66 -11.11
C ASN A 43 -15.79 -13.20 -11.23
N GLU A 44 -16.92 -13.84 -11.54
CA GLU A 44 -17.02 -15.30 -11.65
C GLU A 44 -16.08 -15.89 -12.72
N LEU A 45 -15.80 -15.13 -13.79
CA LEU A 45 -14.90 -15.57 -14.87
C LEU A 45 -13.43 -15.33 -14.52
N LYS A 46 -13.16 -14.54 -13.48
CA LYS A 46 -11.81 -14.16 -13.06
C LYS A 46 -11.69 -14.10 -11.53
N PRO A 47 -11.86 -15.25 -10.84
CA PRO A 47 -11.92 -15.28 -9.38
C PRO A 47 -10.59 -14.95 -8.69
N LYS A 48 -9.49 -14.89 -9.45
CA LYS A 48 -8.16 -14.54 -8.92
C LYS A 48 -7.87 -13.03 -8.92
N GLY A 49 -8.72 -12.22 -9.55
CA GLY A 49 -8.48 -10.80 -9.77
C GLY A 49 -7.21 -10.47 -10.55
N ASP A 50 -6.84 -9.20 -10.56
CA ASP A 50 -5.70 -8.64 -11.28
C ASP A 50 -4.49 -8.30 -10.40
N ASP A 51 -4.68 -8.23 -9.09
CA ASP A 51 -3.62 -7.91 -8.15
C ASP A 51 -2.70 -9.10 -7.81
N SER A 52 -1.50 -8.78 -7.34
CA SER A 52 -0.60 -9.73 -6.70
C SER A 52 0.34 -9.06 -5.70
N HIS A 53 0.81 -9.82 -4.71
CA HIS A 53 1.81 -9.38 -3.76
C HIS A 53 2.75 -10.50 -3.35
N PHE A 54 3.84 -10.14 -2.68
CA PHE A 54 4.68 -11.08 -1.94
C PHE A 54 5.22 -10.45 -0.65
N ILE A 55 5.52 -11.30 0.33
CA ILE A 55 6.22 -10.94 1.56
C ILE A 55 7.41 -11.88 1.72
N CYS A 56 8.60 -11.32 1.88
CA CYS A 56 9.83 -12.05 2.15
C CYS A 56 10.41 -11.64 3.50
N GLN A 57 9.80 -12.11 4.60
CA GLN A 57 10.14 -11.71 5.98
C GLN A 57 11.64 -11.78 6.30
N LYS A 58 12.30 -12.88 5.93
CA LYS A 58 13.71 -13.13 6.27
C LYS A 58 14.66 -12.08 5.66
N GLU A 59 14.32 -11.57 4.48
CA GLU A 59 15.12 -10.59 3.74
C GLU A 59 14.55 -9.17 3.89
N GLY A 60 13.43 -9.00 4.61
CA GLY A 60 12.80 -7.71 4.86
C GLY A 60 12.30 -7.03 3.59
N VAL A 61 11.82 -7.80 2.60
CA VAL A 61 11.33 -7.26 1.31
C VAL A 61 9.86 -7.60 1.10
N ILE A 62 9.08 -6.61 0.71
CA ILE A 62 7.66 -6.75 0.34
C ILE A 62 7.41 -6.13 -1.04
N GLY A 63 6.33 -6.53 -1.69
CA GLY A 63 5.92 -5.88 -2.93
C GLY A 63 4.49 -6.16 -3.33
N VAL A 64 3.90 -5.21 -4.03
CA VAL A 64 2.55 -5.27 -4.63
C VAL A 64 2.61 -4.93 -6.11
N ALA A 65 1.66 -5.45 -6.87
CA ALA A 65 1.44 -5.12 -8.28
C ALA A 65 -0.06 -5.23 -8.61
N ASP A 66 -0.56 -4.27 -9.36
CA ASP A 66 -1.91 -4.28 -9.94
C ASP A 66 -1.82 -4.51 -11.47
N GLY A 67 -2.47 -5.56 -11.95
CA GLY A 67 -2.61 -5.88 -13.36
C GLY A 67 -3.57 -4.94 -14.09
N VAL A 68 -3.08 -4.26 -15.14
CA VAL A 68 -3.87 -3.23 -15.83
C VAL A 68 -5.07 -3.83 -16.57
N GLY A 69 -6.28 -3.58 -16.06
CA GLY A 69 -7.53 -4.19 -16.54
C GLY A 69 -7.88 -3.97 -18.03
N GLY A 70 -7.28 -2.98 -18.69
CA GLY A 70 -7.49 -2.70 -20.12
C GLY A 70 -7.15 -3.88 -21.06
N TRP A 71 -6.32 -4.82 -20.61
CA TRP A 71 -5.98 -6.04 -21.35
C TRP A 71 -7.14 -7.02 -21.55
N ALA A 72 -8.18 -6.95 -20.70
CA ALA A 72 -9.36 -7.80 -20.82
C ALA A 72 -10.06 -7.66 -22.19
N LEU A 73 -10.02 -6.47 -22.81
CA LEU A 73 -10.55 -6.22 -24.16
C LEU A 73 -9.85 -7.03 -25.26
N LYS A 74 -8.65 -7.54 -24.98
CA LYS A 74 -7.87 -8.40 -25.87
C LYS A 74 -7.88 -9.87 -25.44
N GLY A 75 -8.71 -10.22 -24.44
CA GLY A 75 -8.74 -11.56 -23.85
C GLY A 75 -7.46 -11.93 -23.08
N ILE A 76 -6.69 -10.93 -22.63
CA ILE A 76 -5.43 -11.12 -21.90
C ILE A 76 -5.68 -10.90 -20.40
N ASP A 77 -5.22 -11.84 -19.58
CA ASP A 77 -5.28 -11.76 -18.11
C ASP A 77 -4.08 -10.95 -17.57
N ALA A 78 -4.30 -9.67 -17.24
CA ALA A 78 -3.26 -8.82 -16.68
C ALA A 78 -2.80 -9.28 -15.28
N GLY A 79 -3.67 -9.90 -14.50
CA GLY A 79 -3.31 -10.54 -13.24
C GLY A 79 -2.29 -11.65 -13.41
N GLU A 80 -2.26 -12.35 -14.55
CA GLU A 80 -1.21 -13.33 -14.80
C GLU A 80 0.16 -12.66 -14.97
N TYR A 81 0.19 -11.47 -15.58
CA TYR A 81 1.40 -10.65 -15.63
C TYR A 81 1.83 -10.21 -14.22
N ALA A 82 0.92 -9.63 -13.43
CA ALA A 82 1.20 -9.16 -12.07
C ALA A 82 1.73 -10.29 -11.17
N ARG A 83 1.05 -11.44 -11.17
CA ARG A 83 1.46 -12.65 -10.42
C ARG A 83 2.83 -13.15 -10.85
N ARG A 84 3.11 -13.16 -12.15
CA ARG A 84 4.42 -13.61 -12.68
C ARG A 84 5.53 -12.64 -12.30
N LEU A 85 5.26 -11.33 -12.35
CA LEU A 85 6.19 -10.29 -11.92
C LEU A 85 6.54 -10.42 -10.44
N MET A 86 5.54 -10.46 -9.56
CA MET A 86 5.75 -10.59 -8.10
C MET A 86 6.46 -11.90 -7.74
N LYS A 87 6.10 -13.02 -8.38
CA LYS A 87 6.81 -14.29 -8.22
C LYS A 87 8.29 -14.18 -8.61
N ASN A 88 8.59 -13.52 -9.73
CA ASN A 88 9.97 -13.36 -10.17
C ASN A 88 10.75 -12.41 -9.24
N CYS A 89 10.14 -11.34 -8.71
CA CYS A 89 10.73 -10.49 -7.67
C CYS A 89 11.10 -11.32 -6.43
N TYR A 90 10.16 -12.11 -5.92
CA TYR A 90 10.39 -12.98 -4.77
C TYR A 90 11.54 -13.97 -5.01
N VAL A 91 11.62 -14.56 -6.21
CA VAL A 91 12.71 -15.47 -6.58
C VAL A 91 14.07 -14.75 -6.61
N ALA A 92 14.15 -13.52 -7.15
CA ALA A 92 15.38 -12.73 -7.15
C ALA A 92 15.84 -12.41 -5.72
N VAL A 93 14.90 -11.97 -4.86
CA VAL A 93 15.18 -11.71 -3.43
C VAL A 93 15.68 -12.97 -2.72
N LYS A 94 15.06 -14.14 -2.97
CA LYS A 94 15.50 -15.40 -2.36
C LYS A 94 16.88 -15.87 -2.81
N LYS A 95 17.39 -15.40 -3.95
CA LYS A 95 18.78 -15.64 -4.37
C LYS A 95 19.77 -14.68 -3.69
N GLY A 96 19.30 -13.71 -2.91
CA GLY A 96 20.13 -12.74 -2.21
C GLY A 96 20.28 -11.40 -2.93
N GLU A 97 19.50 -11.13 -3.99
CA GLU A 97 19.47 -9.78 -4.59
C GLU A 97 18.54 -8.87 -3.77
N ILE A 98 19.10 -7.83 -3.17
CA ILE A 98 18.39 -6.89 -2.29
C ILE A 98 18.31 -5.48 -2.88
N ASP A 99 19.05 -5.20 -3.97
CA ASP A 99 18.91 -3.98 -4.75
C ASP A 99 17.58 -4.05 -5.52
N LEU A 100 16.58 -3.29 -5.05
CA LEU A 100 15.22 -3.35 -5.60
C LEU A 100 15.14 -3.01 -7.09
N LYS A 101 16.06 -2.19 -7.61
CA LYS A 101 16.13 -1.88 -9.04
C LYS A 101 16.56 -3.09 -9.85
N ARG A 102 17.53 -3.84 -9.34
CA ARG A 102 17.95 -5.12 -9.94
C ARG A 102 16.88 -6.19 -9.80
N VAL A 103 16.25 -6.30 -8.63
CA VAL A 103 15.10 -7.20 -8.41
C VAL A 103 14.01 -6.94 -9.44
N LEU A 104 13.58 -5.68 -9.59
CA LEU A 104 12.53 -5.30 -10.54
C LEU A 104 12.97 -5.53 -12.00
N GLY A 105 14.21 -5.18 -12.33
CA GLY A 105 14.79 -5.39 -13.66
C GLY A 105 14.88 -6.86 -14.06
N GLU A 106 15.37 -7.72 -13.16
CA GLU A 106 15.41 -9.17 -13.35
C GLU A 106 13.99 -9.73 -13.50
N ALA A 107 13.09 -9.35 -12.59
CA ALA A 107 11.71 -9.82 -12.60
C ALA A 107 10.98 -9.45 -13.90
N TYR A 108 11.10 -8.20 -14.33
CA TYR A 108 10.58 -7.71 -15.61
C TYR A 108 11.15 -8.51 -16.78
N ALA A 109 12.47 -8.72 -16.83
CA ALA A 109 13.10 -9.47 -17.90
C ALA A 109 12.61 -10.92 -17.99
N TYR A 110 12.27 -11.56 -16.87
CA TYR A 110 11.75 -12.93 -16.83
C TYR A 110 10.22 -13.04 -16.99
N THR A 111 9.47 -11.94 -16.94
CA THR A 111 8.01 -11.93 -17.15
C THR A 111 7.68 -11.88 -18.64
N LYS A 112 7.40 -13.06 -19.23
CA LYS A 112 7.14 -13.23 -20.67
C LYS A 112 5.66 -13.38 -21.04
N VAL A 113 4.78 -13.56 -20.07
CA VAL A 113 3.33 -13.62 -20.29
C VAL A 113 2.82 -12.27 -20.77
N ALA A 114 1.83 -12.22 -21.65
CA ALA A 114 1.28 -10.97 -22.15
C ALA A 114 0.52 -10.22 -21.04
N GLY A 115 0.68 -8.91 -20.99
CA GLY A 115 -0.03 -8.04 -20.05
C GLY A 115 0.82 -6.85 -19.65
N SER A 116 0.35 -6.13 -18.64
CA SER A 116 1.13 -5.16 -17.91
C SER A 116 0.60 -5.04 -16.49
N SER A 117 1.45 -4.55 -15.59
CA SER A 117 1.07 -4.22 -14.23
C SER A 117 1.84 -2.99 -13.73
N THR A 118 1.31 -2.36 -12.70
CA THR A 118 2.09 -1.50 -11.81
C THR A 118 3.04 -2.38 -10.97
N ALA A 119 3.95 -1.76 -10.22
CA ALA A 119 4.80 -2.44 -9.25
C ALA A 119 5.34 -1.48 -8.19
N CYS A 120 5.11 -1.78 -6.91
CA CYS A 120 5.75 -1.09 -5.79
C CYS A 120 6.47 -2.12 -4.92
N LEU A 121 7.79 -2.01 -4.78
CA LEU A 121 8.59 -2.86 -3.90
C LEU A 121 9.21 -2.03 -2.78
N LEU A 122 9.45 -2.65 -1.64
CA LEU A 122 10.05 -2.01 -0.47
C LEU A 122 10.98 -2.99 0.24
N SER A 123 12.14 -2.50 0.67
CA SER A 123 13.07 -3.19 1.55
C SER A 123 13.47 -2.31 2.73
N LEU A 124 13.81 -2.95 3.85
CA LEU A 124 14.41 -2.28 5.01
C LEU A 124 15.88 -2.71 5.12
N SER A 125 16.77 -1.72 5.11
CA SER A 125 18.19 -1.91 5.40
C SER A 125 18.59 -0.97 6.54
N ASP A 126 19.18 -1.52 7.59
CA ASP A 126 19.55 -0.80 8.82
C ASP A 126 18.34 -0.09 9.46
N SER A 127 18.21 1.22 9.23
CA SER A 127 17.10 2.07 9.67
C SER A 127 16.46 2.85 8.52
N LYS A 128 16.69 2.40 7.28
CA LYS A 128 16.26 3.08 6.07
C LYS A 128 15.38 2.17 5.24
N LEU A 129 14.20 2.70 4.92
CA LEU A 129 13.30 2.10 3.96
C LEU A 129 13.73 2.55 2.57
N HIS A 130 14.00 1.57 1.70
CA HIS A 130 14.19 1.77 0.28
C HIS A 130 12.95 1.29 -0.44
N ALA A 131 12.45 2.05 -1.39
CA ALA A 131 11.32 1.64 -2.22
C ALA A 131 11.58 1.97 -3.68
N ILE A 132 10.98 1.18 -4.55
CA ILE A 132 10.94 1.43 -5.99
C ILE A 132 9.49 1.30 -6.47
N ASN A 133 9.01 2.32 -7.18
CA ASN A 133 7.62 2.36 -7.65
C ASN A 133 7.55 2.60 -9.17
N VAL A 134 6.64 1.88 -9.82
CA VAL A 134 6.16 2.09 -11.18
C VAL A 134 4.64 2.06 -11.14
N GLY A 135 4.01 3.22 -11.33
CA GLY A 135 2.55 3.34 -11.37
C GLY A 135 1.94 3.98 -10.12
N ASP A 136 0.68 3.66 -9.84
CA ASP A 136 -0.15 4.24 -8.78
C ASP A 136 -0.45 3.27 -7.63
N SER A 137 0.24 2.12 -7.58
CA SER A 137 0.53 1.48 -6.28
C SER A 137 1.43 2.39 -5.44
N GLY A 138 1.49 2.15 -4.12
CA GLY A 138 2.31 2.97 -3.25
C GLY A 138 2.34 2.50 -1.80
N PHE A 139 2.87 3.37 -0.94
CA PHE A 139 2.92 3.13 0.50
C PHE A 139 2.80 4.41 1.33
N MET A 140 2.38 4.23 2.57
CA MET A 140 2.37 5.24 3.63
C MET A 140 3.21 4.77 4.81
N VAL A 141 3.83 5.71 5.51
CA VAL A 141 4.50 5.44 6.80
C VAL A 141 3.76 6.19 7.88
N LEU A 142 3.33 5.45 8.89
CA LEU A 142 2.68 5.96 10.09
C LEU A 142 3.65 5.88 11.28
N ARG A 143 3.69 6.95 12.07
CA ARG A 143 4.47 7.03 13.31
C ARG A 143 3.53 7.49 14.42
N ARG A 144 3.39 6.67 15.47
CA ARG A 144 2.45 6.94 16.57
C ARG A 144 1.03 7.19 16.08
N GLY A 145 0.56 6.37 15.13
CA GLY A 145 -0.79 6.45 14.55
C GLY A 145 -1.04 7.63 13.59
N ARG A 146 0.00 8.36 13.18
CA ARG A 146 -0.12 9.49 12.22
C ARG A 146 0.68 9.24 10.96
N VAL A 147 0.12 9.55 9.79
CA VAL A 147 0.84 9.48 8.52
C VAL A 147 1.92 10.57 8.52
N VAL A 148 3.18 10.14 8.46
CA VAL A 148 4.35 11.01 8.35
C VAL A 148 4.93 11.04 6.95
N TYR A 149 4.56 10.09 6.10
CA TYR A 149 4.95 10.02 4.70
C TYR A 149 3.91 9.26 3.88
N GLN A 150 3.69 9.72 2.64
CA GLN A 150 2.91 9.04 1.62
C GLN A 150 3.70 9.11 0.31
N SER A 151 3.90 7.98 -0.35
CA SER A 151 4.59 7.93 -1.62
C SER A 151 3.79 8.65 -2.72
N PRO A 152 4.45 9.37 -3.64
CA PRO A 152 3.78 9.94 -4.79
C PRO A 152 3.27 8.85 -5.74
N LEU A 153 2.10 9.10 -6.35
CA LEU A 153 1.56 8.28 -7.43
C LEU A 153 2.23 8.62 -8.75
N GLN A 154 2.41 7.64 -9.63
CA GLN A 154 2.92 7.85 -10.98
C GLN A 154 1.89 7.52 -12.04
N GLN A 155 1.48 8.54 -12.79
CA GLN A 155 0.54 8.37 -13.89
C GLN A 155 0.95 9.23 -15.09
N HIS A 156 0.69 8.74 -16.29
CA HIS A 156 0.82 9.52 -17.53
C HIS A 156 -0.31 10.57 -17.64
N ARG A 157 -1.49 10.21 -17.13
CA ARG A 157 -2.69 11.05 -16.97
C ARG A 157 -3.63 10.35 -15.98
N PHE A 158 -4.69 11.04 -15.55
CA PHE A 158 -5.67 10.47 -14.62
C PHE A 158 -6.12 9.06 -15.01
N ASN A 159 -5.99 8.12 -14.05
CA ASN A 159 -6.36 6.72 -14.18
C ASN A 159 -5.66 6.00 -15.36
N HIS A 160 -4.42 6.41 -15.66
CA HIS A 160 -3.54 5.77 -16.62
C HIS A 160 -2.11 5.71 -16.06
N PRO A 161 -1.83 4.72 -15.19
CA PRO A 161 -0.55 4.60 -14.52
C PRO A 161 0.58 4.25 -15.48
N TYR A 162 1.80 4.60 -15.04
CA TYR A 162 2.99 3.93 -15.55
C TYR A 162 2.89 2.43 -15.27
N GLN A 163 3.28 1.60 -16.22
CA GLN A 163 3.03 0.17 -16.15
C GLN A 163 4.09 -0.63 -16.88
N LEU A 164 4.64 -1.62 -16.20
CA LEU A 164 5.58 -2.56 -16.76
C LEU A 164 4.84 -3.58 -17.61
N GLY A 165 5.26 -3.78 -18.85
CA GLY A 165 4.63 -4.73 -19.75
C GLY A 165 5.54 -5.10 -20.91
N ASN A 166 5.05 -6.01 -21.73
CA ASN A 166 5.75 -6.54 -22.91
C ASN A 166 5.11 -6.10 -24.23
N SER A 167 4.32 -5.03 -24.20
CA SER A 167 3.80 -4.34 -25.39
C SER A 167 4.65 -3.11 -25.74
N ASN A 168 4.60 -2.66 -26.99
CA ASN A 168 5.30 -1.44 -27.42
C ASN A 168 4.79 -0.17 -26.72
N ALA A 169 3.60 -0.21 -26.13
CA ALA A 169 3.00 0.91 -25.40
C ALA A 169 3.27 0.84 -23.89
N SER A 170 3.96 -0.21 -23.42
CA SER A 170 4.26 -0.41 -22.01
C SER A 170 5.55 0.32 -21.63
N ASP A 171 5.62 0.74 -20.37
CA ASP A 171 6.83 1.30 -19.79
C ASP A 171 7.83 0.19 -19.46
N THR A 172 9.06 0.59 -19.16
CA THR A 172 10.14 -0.29 -18.72
C THR A 172 10.64 0.14 -17.34
N PRO A 173 11.43 -0.70 -16.63
CA PRO A 173 11.95 -0.34 -15.31
C PRO A 173 12.77 0.95 -15.27
N SER A 174 13.17 1.53 -16.41
CA SER A 174 13.85 2.83 -16.46
C SER A 174 13.00 4.02 -15.97
N CYS A 175 11.66 3.89 -15.96
CA CYS A 175 10.77 4.93 -15.44
C CYS A 175 10.56 4.85 -13.93
N ALA A 176 11.09 3.79 -13.29
CA ALA A 176 10.86 3.55 -11.88
C ALA A 176 11.44 4.66 -11.01
N GLN A 177 10.69 5.07 -9.99
CA GLN A 177 11.15 6.04 -9.01
C GLN A 177 11.67 5.31 -7.79
N GLU A 178 12.92 5.62 -7.47
CA GLU A 178 13.58 5.17 -6.25
C GLU A 178 13.28 6.18 -5.14
N LEU A 179 12.81 5.67 -4.01
CA LEU A 179 12.38 6.43 -2.84
C LEU A 179 13.13 5.93 -1.61
N GLU A 180 13.41 6.85 -0.70
CA GLU A 180 14.04 6.51 0.57
C GLU A 180 13.34 7.23 1.72
N PHE A 181 13.21 6.55 2.86
CA PHE A 181 12.64 7.13 4.07
C PHE A 181 13.37 6.64 5.32
N GLN A 182 13.67 7.56 6.24
CA GLN A 182 14.31 7.22 7.52
C GLN A 182 13.27 6.68 8.50
N THR A 183 13.33 5.38 8.79
CA THR A 183 12.42 4.71 9.71
C THR A 183 12.93 4.76 11.15
N ARG A 184 12.03 4.42 12.08
CA ARG A 184 12.28 4.23 13.50
C ARG A 184 11.53 2.98 13.95
N ALA A 185 12.01 2.33 15.00
CA ALA A 185 11.24 1.29 15.68
C ALA A 185 9.86 1.86 16.10
N GLY A 186 8.81 1.07 15.87
CA GLY A 186 7.42 1.45 16.08
C GLY A 186 6.76 2.19 14.90
N ASP A 187 7.47 2.42 13.80
CA ASP A 187 6.84 2.85 12.56
C ASP A 187 5.98 1.71 11.97
N ILE A 188 4.84 2.06 11.40
CA ILE A 188 3.93 1.15 10.69
C ILE A 188 3.90 1.57 9.23
N ILE A 189 4.17 0.62 8.33
CA ILE A 189 4.13 0.83 6.89
C ILE A 189 2.83 0.21 6.36
N VAL A 190 2.10 0.95 5.54
CA VAL A 190 0.94 0.45 4.79
C VAL A 190 1.31 0.55 3.31
N MET A 191 1.57 -0.58 2.66
CA MET A 191 1.77 -0.68 1.20
C MET A 191 0.51 -1.24 0.56
N ALA A 192 0.08 -0.66 -0.56
CA ALA A 192 -1.14 -1.10 -1.21
C ALA A 192 -1.18 -0.80 -2.71
N THR A 193 -2.08 -1.51 -3.40
CA THR A 193 -2.51 -1.19 -4.76
C THR A 193 -3.51 -0.03 -4.75
N ASP A 194 -3.87 0.44 -5.94
CA ASP A 194 -4.81 1.55 -6.10
C ASP A 194 -6.20 1.22 -5.52
N GLY A 195 -6.62 -0.05 -5.45
CA GLY A 195 -7.85 -0.47 -4.79
C GLY A 195 -8.05 0.08 -3.37
N LEU A 196 -6.97 0.19 -2.58
CA LEU A 196 -6.99 0.92 -1.30
C LEU A 196 -6.88 2.43 -1.51
N LEU A 197 -5.84 2.86 -2.25
CA LEU A 197 -5.42 4.26 -2.32
C LEU A 197 -6.44 5.17 -3.02
N ASP A 198 -7.28 4.62 -3.89
CA ASP A 198 -8.37 5.30 -4.57
C ASP A 198 -9.64 5.41 -3.72
N ASN A 199 -9.79 4.54 -2.71
CA ASN A 199 -11.04 4.41 -1.93
C ASN A 199 -10.90 4.82 -0.46
N VAL A 200 -9.70 4.99 0.08
CA VAL A 200 -9.46 5.29 1.50
C VAL A 200 -8.52 6.47 1.64
N PHE A 201 -8.95 7.50 2.36
CA PHE A 201 -8.10 8.66 2.66
C PHE A 201 -7.01 8.34 3.69
N PRO A 202 -5.88 9.06 3.68
CA PRO A 202 -4.85 8.91 4.70
C PRO A 202 -5.38 9.03 6.14
N TRP A 203 -6.37 9.90 6.39
CA TRP A 203 -6.96 10.06 7.73
C TRP A 203 -7.83 8.86 8.15
N GLU A 204 -8.42 8.13 7.21
CA GLU A 204 -9.12 6.87 7.50
C GLU A 204 -8.12 5.77 7.84
N VAL A 205 -6.96 5.74 7.14
CA VAL A 205 -5.84 4.85 7.48
C VAL A 205 -5.32 5.16 8.89
N GLU A 206 -5.12 6.44 9.24
CA GLU A 206 -4.73 6.84 10.60
C GLU A 206 -5.74 6.35 11.64
N LEU A 207 -7.03 6.48 11.38
CA LEU A 207 -8.08 6.09 12.31
C LEU A 207 -8.09 4.57 12.55
N ALA A 208 -8.00 3.77 11.48
CA ALA A 208 -7.97 2.32 11.57
C ALA A 208 -6.73 1.83 12.35
N VAL A 209 -5.55 2.38 12.05
CA VAL A 209 -4.30 2.05 12.74
C VAL A 209 -4.36 2.49 14.21
N TRP A 210 -4.86 3.70 14.48
CA TRP A 210 -4.98 4.21 15.85
C TRP A 210 -5.94 3.36 16.69
N TYR A 211 -7.07 2.96 16.12
CA TYR A 211 -8.04 2.09 16.80
C TYR A 211 -7.41 0.75 17.20
N ARG A 212 -6.67 0.11 16.29
CA ARG A 212 -5.98 -1.16 16.57
C ARG A 212 -4.88 -1.03 17.61
N LEU A 213 -4.10 0.06 17.56
CA LEU A 213 -3.11 0.36 18.60
C LEU A 213 -3.76 0.55 19.97
N TRP A 214 -4.91 1.24 20.03
CA TRP A 214 -5.63 1.46 21.27
C TRP A 214 -6.24 0.18 21.84
N VAL A 215 -6.86 -0.66 21.01
CA VAL A 215 -7.41 -1.98 21.43
C VAL A 215 -6.29 -2.87 21.97
N HIS A 216 -5.16 -2.95 21.26
CA HIS A 216 -3.98 -3.70 21.71
C HIS A 216 -3.50 -3.26 23.10
N GLU A 217 -3.42 -1.95 23.34
CA GLU A 217 -2.99 -1.40 24.63
C GLU A 217 -3.96 -1.76 25.78
N GLN A 218 -5.25 -1.93 25.50
CA GLN A 218 -6.26 -2.32 26.51
C GLN A 218 -6.26 -3.83 26.79
N ASP A 219 -6.23 -4.65 25.74
CA ASP A 219 -6.43 -6.09 25.85
C ASP A 219 -5.13 -6.84 26.21
N GLY A 220 -3.97 -6.27 25.85
CA GLY A 220 -2.64 -6.84 26.13
C GLY A 220 -2.23 -8.02 25.23
N ASP A 221 -3.03 -8.34 24.22
CA ASP A 221 -2.75 -9.38 23.21
C ASP A 221 -1.84 -8.85 22.10
N ASP A 222 -0.94 -9.63 21.51
CA ASP A 222 -0.03 -9.14 20.46
C ASP A 222 -0.78 -8.49 19.27
N LEU A 223 -0.43 -7.24 18.94
CA LEU A 223 -0.89 -6.62 17.70
C LEU A 223 -0.26 -7.33 16.51
N ILE A 224 -1.08 -7.79 15.57
CA ILE A 224 -0.63 -8.45 14.34
C ILE A 224 -0.92 -7.56 13.10
N PRO A 225 0.02 -7.43 12.15
CA PRO A 225 -0.19 -6.57 10.99
C PRO A 225 -1.39 -6.96 10.12
N GLU A 226 -1.71 -8.26 10.05
CA GLU A 226 -2.82 -8.81 9.29
C GLU A 226 -4.18 -8.25 9.73
N GLU A 227 -4.38 -7.93 11.00
CA GLU A 227 -5.63 -7.33 11.49
C GLU A 227 -5.84 -5.91 10.96
N ILE A 228 -4.77 -5.12 10.91
CA ILE A 228 -4.81 -3.78 10.32
C ILE A 228 -5.03 -3.90 8.81
N ALA A 229 -4.35 -4.84 8.14
CA ALA A 229 -4.56 -5.09 6.71
C ALA A 229 -6.01 -5.47 6.42
N TYR A 230 -6.62 -6.27 7.31
CA TYR A 230 -8.03 -6.66 7.23
C TYR A 230 -8.97 -5.46 7.30
N ASP A 231 -8.86 -4.65 8.35
CA ASP A 231 -9.72 -3.47 8.54
C ASP A 231 -9.59 -2.49 7.37
N LEU A 232 -8.36 -2.23 6.90
CA LEU A 232 -8.11 -1.31 5.80
C LEU A 232 -8.74 -1.81 4.49
N ALA A 233 -8.66 -3.10 4.19
CA ALA A 233 -9.27 -3.63 2.99
C ALA A 233 -10.80 -3.66 3.08
N GLU A 234 -11.38 -3.91 4.27
CA GLU A 234 -12.83 -3.82 4.47
C GLU A 234 -13.36 -2.39 4.29
N ILE A 235 -12.66 -1.39 4.85
CA ILE A 235 -12.99 0.03 4.64
C ILE A 235 -12.91 0.36 3.13
N ALA A 236 -11.84 -0.07 2.46
CA ALA A 236 -11.68 0.14 1.02
C ALA A 236 -12.81 -0.50 0.21
N MET A 237 -13.16 -1.74 0.52
CA MET A 237 -14.23 -2.47 -0.15
C MET A 237 -15.56 -1.75 0.05
N TYR A 238 -15.89 -1.36 1.28
CA TYR A 238 -17.10 -0.61 1.60
C TYR A 238 -17.17 0.70 0.81
N ASN A 239 -16.11 1.50 0.86
CA ASN A 239 -16.03 2.78 0.14
C ASN A 239 -16.08 2.59 -1.39
N SER A 240 -15.50 1.50 -1.91
CA SER A 240 -15.49 1.19 -3.35
C SER A 240 -16.89 0.95 -3.93
N LEU A 241 -17.79 0.38 -3.11
CA LEU A 241 -19.16 0.03 -3.48
C LEU A 241 -20.14 1.20 -3.27
N ASP A 242 -19.77 2.22 -2.50
CA ASP A 242 -20.61 3.40 -2.30
C ASP A 242 -20.52 4.35 -3.52
N HIS A 243 -21.59 4.36 -4.32
CA HIS A 243 -21.71 5.21 -5.51
C HIS A 243 -21.85 6.72 -5.22
N PHE A 244 -22.01 7.11 -3.95
CA PHE A 244 -22.17 8.49 -3.51
C PHE A 244 -21.06 8.98 -2.59
N ALA A 245 -20.18 8.08 -2.12
CA ALA A 245 -19.02 8.45 -1.33
C ALA A 245 -18.12 9.43 -2.08
N GLU A 246 -17.58 10.39 -1.34
CA GLU A 246 -16.43 11.16 -1.80
C GLU A 246 -15.18 10.36 -1.41
N THR A 247 -14.50 9.81 -2.41
CA THR A 247 -13.24 9.04 -2.26
C THR A 247 -12.07 9.81 -2.88
N PRO A 248 -10.80 9.46 -2.54
CA PRO A 248 -9.62 10.00 -3.21
C PRO A 248 -9.75 9.98 -4.74
N PHE A 249 -10.22 8.86 -5.31
CA PHE A 249 -10.43 8.72 -6.75
C PHE A 249 -11.48 9.68 -7.31
N SER A 250 -12.62 9.82 -6.64
CA SER A 250 -13.69 10.73 -7.09
C SER A 250 -13.23 12.19 -7.11
N ILE A 251 -12.40 12.59 -6.12
CA ILE A 251 -11.80 13.93 -6.06
C ILE A 251 -10.79 14.11 -7.20
N ALA A 252 -9.90 13.13 -7.40
CA ALA A 252 -8.91 13.16 -8.48
C ALA A 252 -9.57 13.21 -9.87
N ALA A 253 -10.66 12.46 -10.06
CA ALA A 253 -11.46 12.47 -11.29
C ALA A 253 -12.01 13.86 -11.58
N LYS A 254 -12.62 14.51 -10.57
CA LYS A 254 -13.14 15.87 -10.68
C LYS A 254 -12.04 16.88 -11.03
N GLN A 255 -10.88 16.77 -10.39
CA GLN A 255 -9.72 17.63 -10.69
C GLN A 255 -9.20 17.43 -12.12
N ALA A 256 -9.29 16.20 -12.65
CA ALA A 256 -8.97 15.87 -14.04
C ALA A 256 -10.09 16.22 -15.05
N GLY A 257 -11.16 16.88 -14.61
CA GLY A 257 -12.30 17.25 -15.47
C GLY A 257 -13.15 16.04 -15.90
N LYS A 258 -13.14 14.95 -15.13
CA LYS A 258 -13.96 13.76 -15.35
C LYS A 258 -15.17 13.77 -14.42
N GLU A 259 -16.35 13.53 -14.98
CA GLU A 259 -17.58 13.35 -14.19
C GLU A 259 -17.66 11.89 -13.69
N ARG A 260 -17.05 11.64 -12.52
CA ARG A 260 -17.12 10.37 -11.82
C ARG A 260 -17.41 10.63 -10.34
N ARG A 261 -18.37 9.90 -9.78
CA ARG A 261 -18.79 9.97 -8.37
C ARG A 261 -18.66 8.59 -7.73
N GLY A 262 -18.60 8.56 -6.40
CA GLY A 262 -18.50 7.32 -5.64
C GLY A 262 -17.13 6.67 -5.71
N GLY A 263 -17.06 5.52 -5.07
CA GLY A 263 -15.89 4.65 -5.09
C GLY A 263 -15.56 4.05 -6.45
N LYS A 264 -14.36 3.46 -6.49
CA LYS A 264 -13.83 2.71 -7.62
C LYS A 264 -13.75 1.24 -7.21
N VAL A 265 -14.70 0.43 -7.69
CA VAL A 265 -14.68 -1.03 -7.48
C VAL A 265 -13.43 -1.61 -8.15
N ASP A 266 -12.53 -2.17 -7.35
CA ASP A 266 -11.30 -2.79 -7.83
C ASP A 266 -10.83 -3.96 -6.98
N ASP A 267 -9.79 -4.64 -7.45
CA ASP A 267 -9.01 -5.55 -6.62
C ASP A 267 -8.32 -4.74 -5.50
N ILE A 268 -8.31 -5.26 -4.26
CA ILE A 268 -7.75 -4.55 -3.11
C ILE A 268 -6.65 -5.41 -2.48
N THR A 269 -5.41 -4.92 -2.53
CA THR A 269 -4.27 -5.54 -1.86
C THR A 269 -3.66 -4.59 -0.85
N VAL A 270 -3.52 -5.05 0.39
CA VAL A 270 -2.90 -4.29 1.48
C VAL A 270 -1.84 -5.16 2.15
N ILE A 271 -0.62 -4.63 2.29
CA ILE A 271 0.43 -5.15 3.16
C ILE A 271 0.64 -4.14 4.28
N VAL A 272 0.60 -4.60 5.52
CA VAL A 272 1.00 -3.83 6.70
C VAL A 272 2.28 -4.41 7.25
N SER A 273 3.26 -3.56 7.56
CA SER A 273 4.53 -3.97 8.16
C SER A 273 4.87 -3.13 9.39
N PHE A 274 5.21 -3.81 10.49
CA PHE A 274 5.76 -3.17 11.68
C PHE A 274 7.27 -3.13 11.60
N VAL A 275 7.85 -1.97 11.87
CA VAL A 275 9.29 -1.77 12.01
C VAL A 275 9.65 -2.03 13.48
N ILE A 276 10.36 -3.11 13.77
CA ILE A 276 10.72 -3.54 15.15
C ILE A 276 12.22 -3.72 15.36
#